data_AF-A0A0C9RFY1-F1
#
_entry.id   AF-A0A0C9RFY1-F1
#
_cell.length_a   1.000
_cell.length_b   1.000
_cell.length_c   1.000
_cell.angle_alpha   90.00
_cell.angle_beta   90.00
_cell.angle_gamma   90.00
#
_symmetry.space_group_name_H-M   'P 1'
#
loop_
_entity.id
_entity.type
_entity.pdbx_description
1 polymer ?
#
loop_
_entity_poly.entity_id
_entity_poly.type
_entity_poly.pdbx_seq_one_letter_code
_entity_poly.pdbx_strand_id
1 'polypeptide(L)'
;MASKKGATLRIENEIDKYRGEGNWKKVIELADHLRELYPNNECLANFLSGEGKLESFLEQTPPIDANITKAKSGLVEANKYLLAAANERDKQAIVVLDAHLLLGKLHYAIGLYEEALHHYQQAELHTLTEKQLPNRSLRIVAESYAIKGTKKCSETINRKIQ
;
A
#
# COMPACT_ATOMS: atom_id res chain seq x y z
N MET A 1 31.43 -2.85 9.80
CA MET A 1 30.12 -2.95 9.10
C MET A 1 28.90 -3.08 10.04
N ALA A 2 29.07 -3.20 11.37
CA ALA A 2 27.94 -3.30 12.32
C ALA A 2 27.12 -2.01 12.53
N SER A 3 27.69 -0.82 12.27
CA SER A 3 27.05 0.47 12.55
C SER A 3 25.89 0.83 11.59
N LYS A 4 26.01 0.50 10.29
CA LYS A 4 25.00 0.84 9.28
C LYS A 4 23.67 0.11 9.49
N LYS A 5 23.73 -1.18 9.84
CA LYS A 5 22.55 -2.04 10.04
C LYS A 5 21.76 -1.65 11.31
N GLY A 6 22.46 -1.22 12.36
CA GLY A 6 21.84 -0.71 13.58
C GLY A 6 21.13 0.63 13.39
N ALA A 7 21.65 1.51 12.54
CA ALA A 7 21.01 2.78 12.21
C ALA A 7 19.77 2.59 11.29
N THR A 8 19.80 1.64 10.35
CA THR A 8 18.62 1.27 9.55
C THR A 8 17.47 0.78 10.43
N LEU A 9 17.75 -0.12 11.37
CA LEU A 9 16.74 -0.65 12.30
C LEU A 9 16.11 0.43 13.19
N ARG A 10 16.88 1.47 13.56
CA ARG A 10 16.32 2.61 14.32
C ARG A 10 15.32 3.40 13.50
N ILE A 11 15.66 3.70 12.25
CA ILE A 11 14.76 4.42 11.33
C ILE A 11 13.49 3.59 11.07
N GLU A 12 13.62 2.28 10.84
CA GLU A 12 12.47 1.38 10.65
C GLU A 12 11.54 1.37 11.87
N ASN A 13 12.08 1.29 13.09
CA ASN A 13 11.29 1.33 14.32
C ASN A 13 10.56 2.68 14.50
N GLU A 14 11.20 3.80 14.17
CA GLU A 14 10.55 5.12 14.20
C GLU A 14 9.44 5.21 13.16
N ILE A 15 9.65 4.67 11.96
CA ILE A 15 8.65 4.61 10.89
C ILE A 15 7.42 3.83 11.35
N ASP A 16 7.61 2.66 11.96
CA ASP A 16 6.48 1.85 12.45
C ASP A 16 5.72 2.52 13.59
N LYS A 17 6.42 3.27 14.47
CA LYS A 17 5.78 4.10 15.49
C LYS A 17 4.86 5.15 14.85
N TYR A 18 5.37 5.95 13.90
CA TYR A 18 4.58 7.00 13.28
C TYR A 18 3.45 6.48 12.39
N ARG A 19 3.63 5.30 11.79
CA ARG A 19 2.55 4.55 11.12
C ARG A 19 1.43 4.16 12.10
N GLY A 20 1.78 3.71 13.30
CA GLY A 20 0.81 3.41 14.36
C GLY A 20 0.05 4.65 14.86
N GLU A 21 0.72 5.81 14.87
CA GLU A 21 0.13 7.10 15.27
C GLU A 21 -0.67 7.80 14.15
N GLY A 22 -0.62 7.29 12.91
CA GLY A 22 -1.22 7.95 11.74
C GLY A 22 -0.49 9.22 11.31
N ASN A 23 0.76 9.44 11.75
CA ASN A 23 1.54 10.61 11.37
C ASN A 23 2.24 10.40 10.01
N TRP A 24 1.45 10.37 8.95
CA TRP A 24 1.91 10.05 7.59
C TRP A 24 2.94 11.03 7.05
N LYS A 25 2.88 12.30 7.47
CA LYS A 25 3.90 13.29 7.10
C LYS A 25 5.28 12.85 7.59
N LYS A 26 5.38 12.40 8.84
CA LYS A 26 6.65 11.95 9.41
C LYS A 26 7.14 10.63 8.79
N VAL A 27 6.21 9.75 8.44
CA VAL A 27 6.52 8.50 7.71
C VAL A 27 7.19 8.80 6.36
N ILE A 28 6.66 9.76 5.60
CA ILE A 28 7.23 10.16 4.30
C ILE A 28 8.63 10.77 4.48
N GLU A 29 8.80 11.69 5.44
CA GLU A 29 10.10 12.29 5.75
C GLU A 29 11.17 11.23 6.10
N LEU A 30 10.80 10.24 6.91
CA LEU A 30 11.71 9.15 7.28
C LEU A 30 11.97 8.18 6.13
N ALA A 31 11.00 7.97 5.23
CA ALA A 31 11.19 7.18 4.02
C ALA A 31 12.17 7.86 3.03
N ASP A 32 12.11 9.19 2.90
CA ASP A 32 13.08 9.96 2.12
C ASP A 32 14.49 9.82 2.71
N HIS A 33 14.61 9.96 4.03
CA HIS A 33 15.88 9.79 4.73
C HIS A 33 16.44 8.36 4.61
N LEU A 34 15.57 7.34 4.66
CA LEU A 34 15.94 5.94 4.45
C LEU A 34 16.55 5.73 3.06
N ARG A 35 15.93 6.33 2.03
CA ARG A 35 16.40 6.27 0.64
C ARG A 35 17.76 6.95 0.45
N GLU A 36 17.98 8.10 1.08
CA GLU A 36 19.26 8.80 1.00
C GLU A 36 20.41 8.05 1.68
N LEU A 37 20.15 7.52 2.89
CA LEU A 37 21.19 6.82 3.68
C LEU A 37 21.45 5.39 3.19
N TYR A 38 20.43 4.73 2.63
CA TYR A 38 20.47 3.33 2.25
C TYR A 38 19.82 3.11 0.88
N PRO A 39 20.53 3.40 -0.23
CA PRO A 39 20.00 3.21 -1.58
C PRO A 39 19.51 1.78 -1.87
N ASN A 40 20.07 0.78 -1.19
CA ASN A 40 19.64 -0.61 -1.30
C ASN A 40 18.23 -0.89 -0.73
N ASN A 41 17.63 0.06 -0.02
CA ASN A 41 16.28 -0.01 0.53
C ASN A 41 15.26 0.81 -0.27
N GLU A 42 15.55 1.08 -1.55
CA GLU A 42 14.69 1.88 -2.41
C GLU A 42 13.25 1.33 -2.50
N CYS A 43 13.07 0.01 -2.61
CA CYS A 43 11.73 -0.61 -2.62
C CYS A 43 10.93 -0.30 -1.35
N LEU A 44 11.53 -0.48 -0.18
CA LEU A 44 10.89 -0.15 1.10
C LEU A 44 10.59 1.35 1.22
N ALA A 45 11.51 2.22 0.81
CA ALA A 45 11.30 3.67 0.82
C ALA A 45 10.16 4.10 -0.12
N ASN A 46 10.08 3.50 -1.31
CA ASN A 46 8.99 3.73 -2.26
C ASN A 46 7.66 3.27 -1.68
N PHE A 47 7.62 2.07 -1.11
CA PHE A 47 6.42 1.55 -0.45
C PHE A 47 5.91 2.49 0.66
N LEU A 48 6.79 2.91 1.58
CA LEU A 48 6.43 3.79 2.69
C LEU A 48 5.98 5.19 2.22
N SER A 49 6.65 5.73 1.19
CA SER A 49 6.25 7.00 0.56
C SER A 49 4.86 6.89 -0.07
N GLY A 50 4.59 5.77 -0.76
CA GLY A 50 3.32 5.47 -1.40
C GLY A 50 2.18 5.31 -0.39
N GLU A 51 2.41 4.53 0.67
CA GLU A 51 1.45 4.33 1.77
C GLU A 51 1.11 5.66 2.45
N GLY A 52 2.13 6.43 2.87
CA GLY A 52 1.89 7.68 3.60
C GLY A 52 1.08 8.67 2.77
N LYS A 53 1.35 8.77 1.47
CA LYS A 53 0.57 9.62 0.55
C LYS A 53 -0.85 9.11 0.36
N LEU A 54 -1.04 7.80 0.22
CA LEU A 54 -2.35 7.19 0.08
C LEU A 54 -3.22 7.41 1.32
N GLU A 55 -2.72 7.03 2.51
CA GLU A 55 -3.49 7.12 3.75
C GLU A 55 -3.79 8.58 4.12
N SER A 56 -2.81 9.49 3.99
CA SER A 56 -3.03 10.93 4.22
C SER A 56 -4.09 11.54 3.29
N PHE A 57 -4.17 11.06 2.05
CA PHE A 57 -5.22 11.48 1.12
C PHE A 57 -6.59 10.93 1.53
N LEU A 58 -6.67 9.65 1.88
CA LEU A 58 -7.92 8.97 2.22
C LEU A 58 -8.52 9.44 3.54
N GLU A 59 -7.71 9.92 4.49
CA GLU A 59 -8.17 10.59 5.72
C GLU A 59 -9.02 11.83 5.41
N GLN A 60 -8.69 12.55 4.33
CA GLN A 60 -9.39 13.77 3.94
C GLN A 60 -10.44 13.55 2.85
N THR A 61 -10.25 12.49 2.06
CA THR A 61 -11.04 12.20 0.87
C THR A 61 -11.42 10.72 0.87
N PRO A 62 -12.52 10.35 1.54
CA PRO A 62 -12.92 8.94 1.66
C PRO A 62 -13.22 8.33 0.27
N PRO A 63 -13.01 7.01 0.09
CA PRO A 63 -13.16 6.33 -1.19
C PRO A 63 -14.65 6.08 -1.54
N ILE A 64 -15.35 7.16 -1.86
CA ILE A 64 -16.75 7.20 -2.32
C ILE A 64 -16.83 7.75 -3.75
N ASP A 65 -17.91 7.46 -4.48
CA ASP A 65 -18.04 7.81 -5.91
C ASP A 65 -17.86 9.30 -6.20
N ALA A 66 -18.42 10.15 -5.34
CA ALA A 66 -18.31 11.60 -5.45
C ALA A 66 -16.85 12.09 -5.46
N ASN A 67 -15.94 11.31 -4.88
CA ASN A 67 -14.54 11.67 -4.74
C ASN A 67 -13.62 11.07 -5.81
N ILE A 68 -14.13 10.20 -6.70
CA ILE A 68 -13.30 9.50 -7.71
C ILE A 68 -12.47 10.47 -8.54
N THR A 69 -13.08 11.56 -9.04
CA THR A 69 -12.38 12.55 -9.86
C THR A 69 -11.23 13.20 -9.09
N LYS A 70 -11.45 13.55 -7.83
CA LYS A 70 -10.43 14.13 -6.95
C LYS A 70 -9.33 13.12 -6.63
N ALA A 71 -9.70 11.85 -6.41
CA ALA A 71 -8.77 10.75 -6.16
C ALA A 71 -7.86 10.49 -7.36
N LYS A 72 -8.37 10.52 -8.59
CA LYS A 72 -7.57 10.36 -9.82
C LYS A 72 -6.44 11.38 -9.93
N SER A 73 -6.69 12.63 -9.57
CA SER A 73 -5.67 13.68 -9.54
C SER A 73 -4.78 13.62 -8.29
N GLY A 74 -5.34 13.27 -7.13
CA GLY A 74 -4.65 13.33 -5.84
C GLY A 74 -3.74 12.14 -5.54
N LEU A 75 -4.00 10.99 -6.15
CA LEU A 75 -3.29 9.73 -5.88
C LEU A 75 -2.23 9.37 -6.93
N VAL A 76 -1.93 10.26 -7.88
CA VAL A 76 -0.95 10.01 -8.96
C VAL A 76 0.43 9.62 -8.41
N GLU A 77 0.95 10.40 -7.46
CA GLU A 77 2.26 10.13 -6.86
C GLU A 77 2.24 8.87 -5.99
N ALA A 78 1.17 8.65 -5.21
CA ALA A 78 1.03 7.43 -4.42
C ALA A 78 1.04 6.18 -5.33
N ASN A 79 0.34 6.23 -6.46
CA ASN A 79 0.30 5.16 -7.44
C ASN A 79 1.68 4.87 -8.03
N LYS A 80 2.42 5.92 -8.42
CA LYS A 80 3.77 5.79 -8.96
C LYS A 80 4.72 5.08 -7.98
N TYR A 81 4.73 5.50 -6.71
CA TYR A 81 5.59 4.90 -5.69
C TYR A 81 5.20 3.45 -5.37
N LEU A 82 3.91 3.16 -5.23
CA LEU A 82 3.43 1.82 -4.94
C LEU A 82 3.68 0.85 -6.12
N LEU A 83 3.53 1.31 -7.37
CA LEU A 83 3.88 0.52 -8.55
C LEU A 83 5.38 0.22 -8.61
N ALA A 84 6.23 1.19 -8.25
CA ALA A 84 7.67 0.95 -8.19
C ALA A 84 8.02 -0.13 -7.15
N ALA A 85 7.40 -0.09 -5.97
CA ALA A 85 7.58 -1.11 -4.95
C ALA A 85 7.01 -2.49 -5.35
N ALA A 86 5.85 -2.52 -6.00
CA ALA A 86 5.21 -3.77 -6.42
C ALA A 86 5.92 -4.48 -7.59
N ASN A 87 6.68 -3.74 -8.40
CA ASN A 87 7.44 -4.31 -9.52
C ASN A 87 8.84 -4.79 -9.12
N GLU A 88 9.21 -4.67 -7.84
CA GLU A 88 10.51 -5.12 -7.34
C GLU A 88 10.61 -6.65 -7.41
N ARG A 89 11.69 -7.16 -8.04
CA ARG A 89 11.86 -8.60 -8.30
C ARG A 89 12.76 -9.28 -7.28
N ASP A 90 13.43 -8.52 -6.42
CA ASP A 90 14.40 -9.01 -5.45
C ASP A 90 13.90 -8.98 -3.99
N LYS A 91 14.23 -10.05 -3.25
CA LYS A 91 14.32 -10.26 -1.77
C LYS A 91 13.23 -9.71 -0.82
N GLN A 92 12.34 -8.80 -1.22
CA GLN A 92 11.37 -8.12 -0.35
C GLN A 92 9.93 -8.58 -0.64
N ALA A 93 9.71 -9.89 -0.76
CA ALA A 93 8.42 -10.48 -1.12
C ALA A 93 7.25 -9.95 -0.26
N ILE A 94 7.47 -9.70 1.04
CA ILE A 94 6.43 -9.15 1.93
C ILE A 94 6.05 -7.71 1.54
N VAL A 95 7.04 -6.85 1.25
CA VAL A 95 6.81 -5.45 0.85
C VAL A 95 6.08 -5.40 -0.49
N VAL A 96 6.44 -6.29 -1.42
CA VAL A 96 5.77 -6.42 -2.72
C VAL A 96 4.29 -6.82 -2.56
N LEU A 97 4.01 -7.81 -1.72
CA LEU A 97 2.64 -8.24 -1.43
C LEU A 97 1.82 -7.11 -0.77
N ASP A 98 2.38 -6.45 0.24
CA ASP A 98 1.74 -5.30 0.88
C ASP A 98 1.51 -4.14 -0.12
N ALA A 99 2.44 -3.90 -1.04
CA ALA A 99 2.30 -2.88 -2.09
C ALA A 99 1.13 -3.21 -3.02
N HIS A 100 0.95 -4.48 -3.41
CA HIS A 100 -0.22 -4.90 -4.17
C HIS A 100 -1.53 -4.70 -3.41
N LEU A 101 -1.57 -4.94 -2.09
CA LEU A 101 -2.77 -4.67 -1.31
C LEU A 101 -3.13 -3.17 -1.30
N LEU A 102 -2.14 -2.30 -1.13
CA LEU A 102 -2.35 -0.84 -1.17
C LEU A 102 -2.69 -0.34 -2.59
N LEU A 103 -2.13 -0.93 -3.64
CA LEU A 103 -2.55 -0.66 -5.02
C LEU A 103 -3.99 -1.07 -5.25
N GLY A 104 -4.45 -2.18 -4.66
CA GLY A 104 -5.85 -2.57 -4.68
C GLY A 104 -6.76 -1.48 -4.09
N LYS A 105 -6.40 -0.99 -2.90
CA LYS A 105 -7.11 0.09 -2.20
C LYS A 105 -7.10 1.40 -3.00
N LEU A 106 -5.96 1.77 -3.59
CA LEU A 106 -5.79 2.95 -4.43
C LEU A 106 -6.66 2.88 -5.68
N HIS A 107 -6.58 1.78 -6.43
CA HIS A 107 -7.35 1.58 -7.66
C HIS A 107 -8.85 1.60 -7.39
N TYR A 108 -9.29 1.02 -6.26
CA TYR A 108 -10.67 1.15 -5.81
C TYR A 108 -11.08 2.62 -5.56
N ALA A 109 -10.24 3.40 -4.88
CA ALA A 109 -10.52 4.81 -4.58
C ALA A 109 -10.64 5.69 -5.85
N ILE A 110 -9.95 5.32 -6.93
CA ILE A 110 -10.04 6.00 -8.24
C ILE A 110 -11.06 5.37 -9.21
N GLY A 111 -11.84 4.40 -8.75
CA GLY A 111 -12.89 3.74 -9.53
C GLY A 111 -12.42 2.70 -10.55
N LEU A 112 -11.16 2.27 -10.47
CA LEU A 112 -10.56 1.23 -11.32
C LEU A 112 -10.71 -0.14 -10.63
N TYR A 113 -11.93 -0.67 -10.61
CA TYR A 113 -12.28 -1.85 -9.84
C TYR A 113 -11.66 -3.15 -10.38
N GLU A 114 -11.41 -3.23 -11.69
CA GLU A 114 -10.78 -4.41 -12.29
C GLU A 114 -9.30 -4.52 -11.90
N GLU A 115 -8.59 -3.39 -11.96
CA GLU A 115 -7.21 -3.25 -11.56
C GLU A 115 -7.05 -3.48 -10.06
N ALA A 116 -8.02 -3.01 -9.26
CA ALA A 116 -8.06 -3.30 -7.83
C ALA A 116 -8.11 -4.81 -7.55
N LEU A 117 -9.01 -5.53 -8.25
CA LEU A 117 -9.13 -6.98 -8.14
C LEU A 117 -7.88 -7.72 -8.62
N HIS A 118 -7.28 -7.26 -9.73
CA HIS A 118 -6.05 -7.81 -10.26
C HIS A 118 -4.92 -7.76 -9.21
N HIS A 119 -4.76 -6.61 -8.54
CA HIS A 119 -3.75 -6.49 -7.49
C HIS A 119 -4.03 -7.36 -6.27
N TYR A 120 -5.29 -7.52 -5.87
CA TYR A 120 -5.63 -8.47 -4.79
C TYR A 120 -5.35 -9.93 -5.16
N GLN A 121 -5.40 -10.28 -6.45
CA GLN A 121 -4.96 -11.59 -6.92
C GLN A 121 -3.44 -11.73 -6.85
N GLN A 122 -2.69 -10.71 -7.28
CA GLN A 122 -1.21 -10.70 -7.18
C GLN A 122 -0.72 -10.75 -5.73
N ALA A 123 -1.45 -10.13 -4.80
CA ALA A 123 -1.15 -10.19 -3.37
C ALA A 123 -1.50 -11.55 -2.72
N GLU A 124 -2.03 -12.52 -3.49
CA GLU A 124 -2.52 -13.80 -2.98
C GLU A 124 -3.43 -13.64 -1.75
N LEU A 125 -4.35 -12.67 -1.77
CA LEU A 125 -5.13 -12.26 -0.58
C LEU A 125 -5.76 -13.43 0.21
N HIS A 126 -6.13 -14.51 -0.49
CA HIS A 126 -6.69 -15.74 0.07
C HIS A 126 -5.71 -16.56 0.93
N THR A 127 -4.40 -16.52 0.66
CA THR A 127 -3.39 -17.25 1.46
C THR A 127 -2.99 -16.48 2.72
N LEU A 128 -3.32 -15.18 2.78
CA LEU A 128 -2.97 -14.30 3.90
C LEU A 128 -3.86 -14.54 5.13
N THR A 129 -5.07 -15.09 4.97
CA THR A 129 -5.96 -15.45 6.09
C THR A 129 -5.50 -16.68 6.87
N GLU A 130 -4.57 -17.46 6.32
CA GLU A 130 -4.05 -18.69 6.91
C GLU A 130 -2.72 -18.48 7.65
N LYS A 131 -2.15 -17.27 7.58
CA LYS A 131 -0.84 -16.92 8.17
C LYS A 131 -1.02 -16.05 9.41
N GLN A 132 -0.14 -16.22 10.39
CA GLN A 132 0.01 -15.25 11.49
C GLN A 132 0.63 -13.98 10.92
N LEU A 133 -0.15 -12.91 10.88
CA LEU A 133 0.24 -11.63 10.30
C LEU A 133 0.35 -10.56 11.40
N PRO A 134 1.26 -9.57 11.26
CA PRO A 134 1.24 -8.39 12.09
C PRO A 134 -0.11 -7.67 12.03
N ASN A 135 -0.52 -7.01 13.12
CA ASN A 135 -1.81 -6.29 13.21
C ASN A 135 -2.04 -5.33 12.04
N ARG A 136 -0.98 -4.68 11.54
CA ARG A 136 -1.06 -3.80 10.38
C ARG A 136 -1.45 -4.56 9.10
N SER A 137 -0.80 -5.67 8.81
CA SER A 137 -1.12 -6.49 7.63
C SER A 137 -2.52 -7.07 7.74
N LEU A 138 -2.97 -7.47 8.94
CA LEU A 138 -4.37 -7.87 9.18
C LEU A 138 -5.37 -6.76 8.85
N ARG A 139 -5.08 -5.50 9.24
CA ARG A 139 -5.92 -4.35 8.88
C ARG A 139 -6.02 -4.19 7.36
N ILE A 140 -4.89 -4.20 6.66
CA ILE A 140 -4.85 -4.06 5.20
C ILE A 140 -5.61 -5.20 4.51
N VAL A 141 -5.45 -6.43 4.99
CA VAL A 141 -6.19 -7.61 4.49
C VAL A 141 -7.70 -7.43 4.71
N ALA A 142 -8.12 -7.03 5.92
CA ALA A 142 -9.53 -6.81 6.25
C ALA A 142 -10.16 -5.72 5.35
N GLU A 143 -9.47 -4.60 5.17
CA GLU A 143 -9.90 -3.53 4.26
C GLU A 143 -10.00 -4.01 2.81
N SER A 144 -9.05 -4.83 2.37
CA SER A 144 -9.03 -5.41 1.02
C SER A 144 -10.22 -6.36 0.78
N TYR A 145 -10.57 -7.19 1.78
CA TYR A 145 -11.76 -8.04 1.72
C TYR A 145 -13.06 -7.23 1.74
N ALA A 146 -13.12 -6.16 2.55
CA ALA A 146 -14.27 -5.26 2.57
C ALA A 146 -14.49 -4.63 1.18
N ILE A 147 -13.42 -4.20 0.52
CA ILE A 147 -13.46 -3.67 -0.85
C ILE A 147 -13.90 -4.74 -1.86
N LYS A 148 -13.25 -5.91 -1.85
CA LYS A 148 -13.56 -7.02 -2.75
C LYS A 148 -15.02 -7.49 -2.63
N GLY A 149 -15.59 -7.44 -1.42
CA GLY A 149 -16.97 -7.81 -1.13
C GLY A 149 -18.02 -6.78 -1.54
N THR A 150 -17.63 -5.58 -1.99
CA THR A 150 -18.60 -4.58 -2.45
C THR A 150 -19.29 -5.00 -3.74
N LYS A 151 -20.59 -4.65 -3.88
CA LYS A 151 -21.39 -4.97 -5.08
C LYS A 151 -20.73 -4.53 -6.39
N LYS A 152 -19.99 -3.41 -6.39
CA LYS A 152 -19.32 -2.88 -7.58
C LYS A 152 -18.20 -3.79 -8.08
N CYS A 153 -17.40 -4.32 -7.16
CA CYS A 153 -16.37 -5.30 -7.51
C CYS A 153 -16.97 -6.65 -7.94
N SER A 154 -18.08 -7.10 -7.32
CA SER A 154 -18.71 -8.37 -7.69
C SER A 154 -19.52 -8.32 -8.99
N GLU A 155 -20.18 -7.21 -9.32
CA GLU A 155 -20.88 -6.99 -10.60
C GLU A 155 -19.91 -6.98 -11.78
N THR A 156 -18.70 -6.45 -11.59
CA THR A 156 -17.64 -6.43 -12.60
C THR A 156 -17.14 -7.85 -12.92
N ILE A 157 -17.08 -8.75 -11.93
CA ILE A 157 -16.76 -10.17 -12.13
C ILE A 157 -17.87 -10.86 -12.94
N ASN A 158 -19.14 -10.60 -12.61
CA ASN A 158 -20.27 -11.24 -13.29
C ASN A 158 -20.40 -10.82 -14.77
N ARG A 159 -20.01 -9.60 -15.14
CA ARG A 159 -20.01 -9.15 -16.54
C ARG A 159 -18.98 -9.85 -17.44
N LYS A 160 -17.94 -10.49 -16.88
CA LYS A 160 -16.95 -11.25 -17.68
C LYS A 160 -17.35 -12.70 -17.97
N ILE A 161 -18.49 -13.16 -17.45
CA ILE A 161 -18.98 -14.55 -17.57
C ILE A 161 -20.19 -14.62 -18.54
N GLN A 162 -20.62 -13.49 -19.12
CA GLN A 162 -21.60 -13.43 -20.22
C GLN A 162 -20.90 -13.02 -21.51
#